data_AF-A0AAJ0MKR5-F1
#
_entry.id   AF-A0AAJ0MKR5-F1
#
_cell.length_a   1.000
_cell.length_b   1.000
_cell.length_c   1.000
_cell.angle_alpha   90.00
_cell.angle_beta   90.00
_cell.angle_gamma   90.00
#
_symmetry.space_group_name_H-M   'P 1'
#
loop_
_entity.id
_entity.type
_entity.pdbx_description
1 polymer ?
#
loop_
_entity_poly.entity_id
_entity_poly.type
_entity_poly.pdbx_seq_one_letter_code
_entity_poly.pdbx_strand_id
1 'polypeptide(L)'
;MTSRFSSLTRTDEPSSTNKLPTRGTQDKHFLYNEVAGHFPSWCPGTPGEMVTPDEVMRGENRTVFKCGRTTGSTKGELNLIDASVQMRYKFDDGSYEVVEGKTLLVVSPPSNSIRWPRGSDFPIAFASNGDSGSLVFDHQGRVLGLYIGGQREDYKVMAPSIVTAPSIDGIHFISPIHPTLDAIRDATAKDPALQGQDIKVDFVWGPI
;
A
#
# COMPACT_ATOMS: atom_id res chain seq x y z
N MET A 1 26.64 -21.69 30.74
CA MET A 1 25.79 -21.10 29.68
C MET A 1 25.84 -19.60 29.84
N THR A 2 26.72 -18.93 29.10
CA THR A 2 26.96 -17.48 29.17
C THR A 2 26.45 -16.84 27.89
N SER A 3 25.44 -15.99 28.04
CA SER A 3 24.84 -15.17 26.99
C SER A 3 25.87 -14.14 26.48
N ARG A 4 26.05 -14.05 25.16
CA ARG A 4 26.80 -12.99 24.49
C ARG A 4 25.79 -12.09 23.77
N PHE A 5 25.68 -10.85 24.23
CA PHE A 5 25.11 -9.75 23.47
C PHE A 5 26.09 -9.34 22.37
N SER A 6 25.65 -9.40 21.11
CA SER A 6 26.38 -8.85 19.98
C SER A 6 25.94 -7.41 19.72
N SER A 7 26.91 -6.50 19.69
CA SER A 7 26.79 -5.07 19.46
C SER A 7 26.27 -4.72 18.06
N LEU A 8 25.29 -3.81 18.00
CA LEU A 8 24.87 -3.11 16.79
C LEU A 8 25.99 -2.20 16.27
N THR A 9 26.39 -2.38 15.02
CA THR A 9 27.30 -1.47 14.31
C THR A 9 26.51 -0.37 13.62
N ARG A 10 26.79 0.88 14.02
CA ARG A 10 26.33 2.11 13.36
C ARG A 10 27.17 2.33 12.09
N THR A 11 26.53 2.38 10.93
CA THR A 11 27.16 2.81 9.68
C THR A 11 26.73 4.24 9.38
N ASP A 12 27.69 5.17 9.45
CA ASP A 12 27.50 6.56 9.06
C ASP A 12 27.59 6.67 7.52
N GLU A 13 26.62 7.35 6.89
CA GLU A 13 26.63 7.68 5.46
C GLU A 13 26.60 9.20 5.22
N PRO A 14 27.11 9.67 4.06
CA PRO A 14 27.52 11.05 3.84
C PRO A 14 26.33 12.00 3.57
N SER A 15 26.42 13.19 4.15
CA SER A 15 25.46 14.28 3.94
C SER A 15 25.59 14.87 2.53
N SER A 16 24.52 14.85 1.75
CA SER A 16 24.37 15.72 0.58
C SER A 16 23.04 16.47 0.64
N THR A 17 23.12 17.80 0.65
CA THR A 17 22.00 18.73 0.72
C THR A 17 21.63 19.21 -0.68
N ASN A 18 20.68 18.53 -1.32
CA ASN A 18 20.04 19.04 -2.53
C ASN A 18 18.69 19.68 -2.18
N LYS A 19 18.61 21.01 -2.34
CA LYS A 19 17.35 21.77 -2.25
C LYS A 19 16.49 21.48 -3.49
N LEU A 20 15.28 20.95 -3.27
CA LEU A 20 14.27 20.78 -4.31
C LEU A 20 13.53 22.10 -4.59
N PRO A 21 13.15 22.40 -5.84
CA PRO A 21 12.38 23.59 -6.18
C PRO A 21 10.91 23.44 -5.75
N THR A 22 10.34 24.52 -5.23
CA THR A 22 8.93 24.64 -4.85
C THR A 22 8.03 24.64 -6.08
N ARG A 23 7.24 23.57 -6.28
CA ARG A 23 6.20 23.49 -7.32
C ARG A 23 4.96 24.28 -6.89
N GLY A 24 4.54 25.21 -7.75
CA GLY A 24 3.33 26.00 -7.59
C GLY A 24 2.07 25.14 -7.53
N THR A 25 1.12 25.60 -6.71
CA THR A 25 -0.24 25.06 -6.56
C THR A 25 -1.05 25.34 -7.82
N GLN A 26 -1.07 24.39 -8.77
CA GLN A 26 -2.11 24.34 -9.80
C GLN A 26 -3.35 23.59 -9.27
N ASP A 27 -4.52 24.05 -9.70
CA ASP A 27 -5.85 23.68 -9.25
C ASP A 27 -6.09 22.16 -9.14
N LYS A 28 -6.04 21.64 -7.91
CA LYS A 28 -6.29 20.23 -7.57
C LYS A 28 -7.79 19.86 -7.56
N HIS A 29 -8.68 20.84 -7.67
CA HIS A 29 -10.13 20.61 -7.60
C HIS A 29 -10.73 20.02 -8.89
N PHE A 30 -10.05 20.15 -10.04
CA PHE A 30 -10.62 19.70 -11.32
C PHE A 30 -10.43 18.19 -11.60
N LEU A 31 -9.47 17.53 -10.93
CA LEU A 31 -9.13 16.12 -11.19
C LEU A 31 -9.94 15.11 -10.35
N TYR A 32 -10.56 15.52 -9.25
CA TYR A 32 -11.30 14.60 -8.38
C TYR A 32 -12.62 14.13 -8.98
N ASN A 33 -13.31 14.97 -9.76
CA ASN A 33 -14.67 14.70 -10.22
C ASN A 33 -14.77 13.75 -11.43
N GLU A 34 -13.78 13.71 -12.33
CA GLU A 34 -13.80 12.77 -13.46
C GLU A 34 -13.33 11.35 -13.08
N VAL A 35 -12.48 11.22 -12.06
CA VAL A 35 -11.97 9.91 -11.59
C VAL A 35 -12.98 9.23 -10.65
N ALA A 36 -13.67 10.01 -9.80
CA ALA A 36 -14.78 9.52 -8.98
C ALA A 36 -15.96 9.02 -9.83
N GLY A 37 -16.14 9.52 -11.07
CA GLY A 37 -17.16 9.04 -11.99
C GLY A 37 -16.92 7.63 -12.54
N HIS A 38 -15.68 7.12 -12.48
CA HIS A 38 -15.32 5.82 -13.05
C HIS A 38 -15.10 4.72 -12.00
N PHE A 39 -14.72 5.06 -10.77
CA PHE A 39 -14.52 4.06 -9.72
C PHE A 39 -15.79 3.23 -9.39
N PRO A 40 -16.99 3.82 -9.29
CA PRO A 40 -18.24 3.06 -9.08
C PRO A 40 -18.57 2.12 -10.24
N SER A 41 -18.12 2.43 -11.46
CA SER A 41 -18.29 1.53 -12.61
C SER A 41 -17.31 0.36 -12.63
N TRP A 42 -16.21 0.45 -11.88
CA TRP A 42 -15.13 -0.54 -11.86
C TRP A 42 -15.28 -1.55 -10.73
N CYS A 43 -16.00 -1.19 -9.67
CA CYS A 43 -16.29 -2.04 -8.52
C CYS A 43 -17.81 -2.18 -8.37
N PRO A 44 -18.46 -3.12 -9.09
CA PRO A 44 -19.92 -3.26 -9.06
C PRO A 44 -20.47 -3.85 -7.75
N GLY A 45 -19.62 -4.27 -6.81
CA GLY A 45 -20.06 -4.83 -5.54
C GLY A 45 -20.32 -3.78 -4.48
N THR A 46 -21.09 -4.18 -3.46
CA THR A 46 -21.43 -3.36 -2.31
C THR A 46 -20.16 -2.96 -1.55
N PRO A 47 -19.86 -1.66 -1.40
CA PRO A 47 -18.74 -1.21 -0.59
C PRO A 47 -18.86 -1.77 0.83
N GLY A 48 -17.76 -2.32 1.34
CA GLY A 48 -17.61 -2.60 2.77
C GLY A 48 -17.65 -4.05 3.21
N GLU A 49 -17.75 -5.01 2.28
CA GLU A 49 -17.37 -6.38 2.59
C GLU A 49 -15.84 -6.51 2.61
N MET A 50 -15.31 -7.17 3.62
CA MET A 50 -13.88 -7.48 3.74
C MET A 50 -13.63 -8.84 3.17
N VAL A 51 -12.44 -9.03 2.61
CA VAL A 51 -12.03 -10.33 2.11
C VAL A 51 -10.67 -10.70 2.68
N THR A 52 -10.55 -11.96 3.09
CA THR A 52 -9.27 -12.49 3.54
C THR A 52 -8.32 -12.66 2.36
N PRO A 53 -7.00 -12.53 2.55
CA PRO A 53 -6.04 -12.89 1.53
C PRO A 53 -6.33 -14.25 0.87
N ASP A 54 -6.60 -15.29 1.66
CA ASP A 54 -6.83 -16.65 1.15
C ASP A 54 -8.04 -16.77 0.22
N GLU A 55 -9.10 -15.99 0.44
CA GLU A 55 -10.26 -15.96 -0.46
C GLU A 55 -9.91 -15.32 -1.80
N VAL A 56 -9.08 -14.28 -1.80
CA VAL A 56 -8.66 -13.56 -3.00
C VAL A 56 -7.66 -14.39 -3.78
N MET A 57 -6.73 -15.05 -3.10
CA MET A 57 -5.71 -15.91 -3.70
C MET A 57 -6.33 -17.15 -4.36
N ARG A 58 -7.50 -17.59 -3.88
CA ARG A 58 -8.30 -18.68 -4.50
C ARG A 58 -9.14 -18.22 -5.69
N GLY A 59 -9.33 -16.91 -5.87
CA GLY A 59 -10.12 -16.36 -6.96
C GLY A 59 -9.40 -16.42 -8.31
N GLU A 60 -10.17 -16.60 -9.38
CA GLU A 60 -9.63 -16.54 -10.75
C GLU A 60 -9.27 -15.11 -11.18
N ASN A 61 -9.93 -14.10 -10.59
CA ASN A 61 -9.69 -12.69 -10.89
C ASN A 61 -8.85 -12.01 -9.80
N ARG A 62 -7.59 -11.74 -10.15
CA ARG A 62 -6.57 -11.12 -9.28
C ARG A 62 -6.46 -9.61 -9.46
N THR A 63 -7.41 -9.02 -10.18
CA THR A 63 -7.42 -7.57 -10.38
C THR A 63 -7.65 -6.87 -9.05
N VAL A 64 -6.84 -5.85 -8.80
CA VAL A 64 -6.98 -4.96 -7.66
C VAL A 64 -7.01 -3.51 -8.07
N PHE A 65 -7.65 -2.70 -7.24
CA PHE A 65 -7.86 -1.29 -7.47
C PHE A 65 -7.49 -0.51 -6.23
N LYS A 66 -6.95 0.69 -6.38
CA LYS A 66 -6.84 1.65 -5.28
C LYS A 66 -7.23 3.03 -5.73
N CYS A 67 -7.52 3.92 -4.79
CA CYS A 67 -7.67 5.35 -5.03
C CYS A 67 -6.71 6.11 -4.12
N GLY A 68 -5.58 6.55 -4.68
CA GLY A 68 -4.54 7.29 -3.97
C GLY A 68 -4.62 8.79 -4.21
N ARG A 69 -4.11 9.59 -3.27
CA ARG A 69 -4.11 11.06 -3.39
C ARG A 69 -3.25 11.56 -4.56
N THR A 70 -2.16 10.87 -4.89
CA THR A 70 -1.20 11.31 -5.91
C THR A 70 -1.57 10.77 -7.28
N THR A 71 -1.86 9.47 -7.40
CA THR A 71 -2.15 8.85 -8.71
C THR A 71 -3.64 8.75 -9.03
N GLY A 72 -4.53 9.10 -8.10
CA GLY A 72 -5.95 8.82 -8.23
C GLY A 72 -6.23 7.31 -8.26
N SER A 73 -7.24 6.93 -9.04
CA SER A 73 -7.64 5.54 -9.20
C SER A 73 -6.70 4.78 -10.14
N THR A 74 -6.16 3.67 -9.66
CA THR A 74 -5.25 2.82 -10.43
C THR A 74 -5.64 1.35 -10.31
N LYS A 75 -5.20 0.54 -11.27
CA LYS A 75 -5.44 -0.90 -11.37
C LYS A 75 -4.11 -1.63 -11.33
N GLY A 76 -4.06 -2.74 -10.62
CA GLY A 76 -2.93 -3.68 -10.61
C GLY A 76 -3.42 -5.12 -10.59
N GLU A 77 -2.49 -6.04 -10.40
CA GLU A 77 -2.74 -7.46 -10.26
C GLU A 77 -2.05 -8.01 -9.02
N LEU A 78 -2.78 -8.77 -8.20
CA LEU A 78 -2.20 -9.48 -7.06
C LEU A 78 -1.30 -10.61 -7.56
N ASN A 79 -0.06 -10.58 -7.10
CA ASN A 79 0.84 -11.70 -7.21
C ASN A 79 0.56 -12.67 -6.05
N LEU A 80 0.42 -13.97 -6.33
CA LEU A 80 -0.03 -14.99 -5.37
C LEU A 80 1.02 -15.38 -4.32
N ILE A 81 1.89 -14.46 -3.92
CA ILE A 81 2.97 -14.69 -2.98
C ILE A 81 2.62 -13.98 -1.68
N ASP A 82 2.40 -14.75 -0.61
CA ASP A 82 2.42 -14.20 0.76
C ASP A 82 3.87 -13.89 1.13
N ALA A 83 4.22 -12.61 1.05
CA ALA A 83 5.59 -12.15 1.26
C ALA A 83 5.75 -11.56 2.66
N SER A 84 6.73 -12.06 3.40
CA SER A 84 7.29 -11.32 4.54
C SER A 84 8.24 -10.26 3.98
N VAL A 85 7.98 -9.00 4.31
CA VAL A 85 8.77 -7.85 3.83
C VAL A 85 9.33 -7.09 5.01
N GLN A 86 10.61 -6.76 4.92
CA GLN A 86 11.27 -5.86 5.85
C GLN A 86 11.25 -4.45 5.28
N MET A 87 10.53 -3.54 5.95
CA MET A 87 10.41 -2.15 5.58
C MET A 87 11.23 -1.28 6.53
N ARG A 88 12.08 -0.43 5.98
CA ARG A 88 12.87 0.54 6.75
C ARG A 88 12.14 1.88 6.79
N TYR A 89 11.69 2.27 7.97
CA TYR A 89 11.11 3.58 8.26
C TYR A 89 12.21 4.52 8.73
N LYS A 90 12.16 5.78 8.28
CA LYS A 90 13.06 6.85 8.72
C LYS A 90 12.28 7.82 9.59
N PHE A 91 12.80 8.11 10.78
CA PHE A 91 12.24 9.11 11.68
C PHE A 91 12.85 10.49 11.48
N ASP A 92 12.23 11.50 12.07
CA ASP A 92 12.64 12.91 11.94
C ASP A 92 14.03 13.18 12.53
N ASP A 93 14.45 12.40 13.52
CA ASP A 93 15.80 12.43 14.11
C ASP A 93 16.87 11.76 13.22
N GLY A 94 16.46 11.21 12.07
CA GLY A 94 17.30 10.50 11.12
C GLY A 94 17.58 9.04 11.49
N SER A 95 17.06 8.55 12.62
CA SER A 95 17.10 7.13 12.97
C SER A 95 16.22 6.31 12.03
N TYR A 96 16.48 5.00 12.00
CA TYR A 96 15.69 4.07 11.22
C TYR A 96 15.20 2.92 12.08
N GLU A 97 13.98 2.47 11.81
CA GLU A 97 13.44 1.22 12.33
C GLU A 97 13.09 0.30 11.18
N VAL A 98 13.47 -0.97 11.32
CA VAL A 98 13.10 -2.02 10.36
C VAL A 98 11.93 -2.78 10.94
N VAL A 99 10.81 -2.74 10.25
CA VAL A 99 9.60 -3.49 10.60
C VAL A 99 9.46 -4.63 9.62
N GLU A 100 9.28 -5.85 10.15
CA GLU A 100 8.94 -7.01 9.35
C GLU A 100 7.44 -7.28 9.45
N GLY A 101 6.79 -7.49 8.31
CA GLY A 101 5.36 -7.79 8.26
C GLY A 101 4.98 -8.63 7.06
N LYS A 102 3.81 -9.27 7.17
CA LYS A 102 3.16 -9.97 6.07
C LYS A 102 2.50 -8.98 5.13
N THR A 103 2.69 -9.17 3.84
CA THR A 103 2.20 -8.28 2.79
C THR A 103 1.64 -9.05 1.60
N LEU A 104 0.66 -8.46 0.93
CA LEU A 104 0.27 -8.88 -0.41
C LEU A 104 1.06 -8.08 -1.44
N LEU A 105 1.52 -8.76 -2.48
CA LEU A 105 2.27 -8.15 -3.57
C LEU A 105 1.34 -7.78 -4.71
N VAL A 106 1.48 -6.54 -5.19
CA VAL A 106 0.81 -6.07 -6.40
C VAL A 106 1.85 -5.75 -7.46
N VAL A 107 1.52 -6.14 -8.68
CA VAL A 107 2.30 -5.87 -9.88
C VAL A 107 1.43 -5.23 -10.96
N SER A 108 2.06 -4.52 -11.88
CA SER A 108 1.47 -3.95 -13.09
C SER A 108 2.05 -4.69 -14.29
N PRO A 109 1.48 -5.85 -14.69
CA PRO A 109 2.05 -6.62 -15.78
C PRO A 109 1.89 -5.87 -17.11
N PRO A 110 2.93 -5.84 -17.98
CA PRO A 110 2.89 -5.06 -19.22
C PRO A 110 1.69 -5.38 -20.13
N SER A 111 1.25 -6.65 -20.14
CA SER A 111 0.13 -7.12 -20.96
C SER A 111 -1.22 -6.49 -20.58
N ASN A 112 -1.39 -6.11 -19.32
CA ASN A 112 -2.65 -5.60 -18.78
C ASN A 112 -2.55 -4.12 -18.36
N SER A 113 -1.34 -3.56 -18.44
CA SER A 113 -1.05 -2.15 -18.19
C SER A 113 -1.42 -1.33 -19.40
N ILE A 114 -2.72 -1.15 -19.62
CA ILE A 114 -3.22 -0.24 -20.64
C ILE A 114 -2.70 1.16 -20.26
N ARG A 115 -2.04 1.85 -21.20
CA ARG A 115 -1.84 3.31 -21.11
C ARG A 115 -3.23 3.93 -20.99
N TRP A 116 -3.68 4.20 -19.77
CA TRP A 116 -4.97 4.82 -19.54
C TRP A 116 -4.99 6.17 -20.25
N PRO A 117 -6.10 6.50 -20.95
CA PRO A 117 -6.13 7.63 -21.85
C PRO A 117 -6.15 8.93 -21.04
N ARG A 118 -4.98 9.53 -20.80
CA ARG A 118 -4.76 10.99 -20.73
C ARG A 118 -3.27 11.32 -20.46
N GLY A 119 -2.57 11.66 -21.54
CA GLY A 119 -1.67 12.82 -21.56
C GLY A 119 -0.32 12.79 -20.85
N SER A 120 0.17 11.66 -20.32
CA SER A 120 1.57 11.59 -19.87
C SER A 120 2.30 10.44 -20.57
N ASP A 121 3.48 10.72 -21.10
CA ASP A 121 4.35 9.73 -21.77
C ASP A 121 4.93 8.66 -20.82
N PHE A 122 4.48 8.64 -19.56
CA PHE A 122 4.95 7.71 -18.56
C PHE A 122 4.02 6.50 -18.45
N PRO A 123 4.56 5.27 -18.33
CA PRO A 123 3.75 4.12 -17.92
C PRO A 123 3.07 4.44 -16.60
N ILE A 124 1.77 4.16 -16.51
CA ILE A 124 0.99 4.46 -15.32
C ILE A 124 1.43 3.50 -14.23
N ALA A 125 2.05 4.07 -13.20
CA ALA A 125 2.38 3.33 -12.01
C ALA A 125 1.10 3.06 -11.21
N PHE A 126 0.97 1.84 -10.68
CA PHE A 126 -0.05 1.44 -9.73
C PHE A 126 -0.06 2.42 -8.57
N ALA A 127 1.09 2.89 -8.10
CA ALA A 127 1.15 3.88 -7.04
C ALA A 127 2.39 4.79 -7.12
N SER A 128 2.31 5.93 -6.44
CA SER A 128 3.45 6.82 -6.25
C SER A 128 3.57 7.32 -4.81
N ASN A 129 4.63 8.08 -4.53
CA ASN A 129 4.82 8.73 -3.24
C ASN A 129 3.60 9.60 -2.92
N GLY A 130 3.04 9.40 -1.72
CA GLY A 130 1.84 10.10 -1.26
C GLY A 130 0.53 9.35 -1.43
N ASP A 131 0.55 8.14 -2.01
CA ASP A 131 -0.60 7.22 -2.02
C ASP A 131 -0.65 6.29 -0.79
N SER A 132 0.43 6.20 -0.01
CA SER A 132 0.49 5.37 1.20
C SER A 132 -0.69 5.68 2.14
N GLY A 133 -1.32 4.64 2.66
CA GLY A 133 -2.55 4.71 3.47
C GLY A 133 -3.85 4.64 2.66
N SER A 134 -3.80 4.63 1.33
CA SER A 134 -4.99 4.36 0.51
C SER A 134 -5.47 2.92 0.68
N LEU A 135 -6.80 2.73 0.65
CA LEU A 135 -7.41 1.41 0.61
C LEU A 135 -7.17 0.78 -0.76
N VAL A 136 -6.93 -0.52 -0.74
CA VAL A 136 -6.91 -1.37 -1.92
C VAL A 136 -8.11 -2.31 -1.88
N PHE A 137 -8.74 -2.47 -3.03
CA PHE A 137 -9.96 -3.24 -3.24
C PHE A 137 -9.71 -4.34 -4.26
N ASP A 138 -10.44 -5.44 -4.12
CA ASP A 138 -10.50 -6.44 -5.18
C ASP A 138 -11.48 -6.04 -6.29
N HIS A 139 -11.64 -6.91 -7.28
CA HIS A 139 -12.57 -6.71 -8.39
C HIS A 139 -14.05 -6.70 -8.02
N GLN A 140 -14.40 -7.10 -6.79
CA GLN A 140 -15.76 -7.04 -6.26
C GLN A 140 -15.96 -5.78 -5.40
N GLY A 141 -14.96 -4.92 -5.26
CA GLY A 141 -15.04 -3.73 -4.40
C GLY A 141 -14.84 -4.03 -2.91
N ARG A 142 -14.37 -5.24 -2.56
CA ARG A 142 -14.09 -5.63 -1.18
C ARG A 142 -12.74 -5.10 -0.74
N VAL A 143 -12.64 -4.66 0.52
CA VAL A 143 -11.39 -4.12 1.05
C VAL A 143 -10.40 -5.26 1.28
N LEU A 144 -9.24 -5.15 0.65
CA LEU A 144 -8.11 -6.07 0.80
C LEU A 144 -7.14 -5.62 1.89
N GLY A 145 -6.85 -4.33 1.93
CA GLY A 145 -5.73 -3.83 2.71
C GLY A 145 -5.41 -2.37 2.48
N LEU A 146 -4.33 -1.95 3.12
CA LEU A 146 -3.76 -0.62 3.01
C LEU A 146 -2.52 -0.66 2.13
N TYR A 147 -2.46 0.21 1.13
CA TYR A 147 -1.24 0.41 0.36
C TYR A 147 -0.18 1.04 1.27
N ILE A 148 0.95 0.36 1.48
CA ILE A 148 2.01 0.82 2.40
C ILE A 148 3.22 1.36 1.66
N GLY A 149 3.50 0.88 0.45
CA GLY A 149 4.61 1.36 -0.37
C GLY A 149 4.93 0.45 -1.54
N GLY A 150 6.03 0.74 -2.22
CA GLY A 150 6.51 -0.06 -3.33
C GLY A 150 8.01 0.06 -3.50
N GLN A 151 8.61 -0.96 -4.11
CA GLN A 151 9.99 -0.96 -4.55
C GLN A 151 10.02 -0.51 -6.01
N ARG A 152 10.66 0.62 -6.27
CA ARG A 152 10.88 1.09 -7.64
C ARG A 152 11.97 0.25 -8.33
N GLU A 153 11.91 0.20 -9.65
CA GLU A 153 12.82 -0.61 -10.47
C GLU A 153 14.30 -0.24 -10.31
N ASP A 154 14.61 1.03 -10.04
CA ASP A 154 15.95 1.54 -9.74
C ASP A 154 16.52 1.05 -8.40
N TYR A 155 15.67 0.57 -7.48
CA TYR A 155 16.10 -0.02 -6.20
C TYR A 155 16.17 -1.56 -6.23
N LYS A 156 16.17 -2.21 -7.40
CA LYS A 156 16.35 -3.68 -7.53
C LYS A 156 17.69 -4.20 -6.98
N VAL A 157 18.65 -3.31 -6.68
CA VAL A 157 20.06 -3.61 -6.42
C VAL A 157 20.34 -4.25 -5.03
N MET A 158 19.38 -4.28 -4.10
CA MET A 158 19.65 -4.71 -2.71
C MET A 158 18.96 -6.02 -2.28
N ALA A 159 18.02 -6.55 -3.07
CA ALA A 159 17.37 -7.83 -2.77
C ALA A 159 18.03 -8.94 -3.60
N PRO A 160 18.46 -10.08 -2.99
CA PRO A 160 18.88 -11.23 -3.78
C PRO A 160 17.73 -11.60 -4.73
N SER A 161 18.11 -11.86 -5.98
CA SER A 161 17.35 -11.94 -7.24
C SER A 161 16.19 -12.96 -7.31
N ILE A 162 15.48 -13.20 -6.21
CA ILE A 162 14.54 -14.32 -6.05
C ILE A 162 13.11 -13.94 -6.51
N VAL A 163 12.74 -12.65 -6.50
CA VAL A 163 11.39 -12.23 -6.94
C VAL A 163 11.47 -11.51 -8.28
N THR A 164 11.47 -12.30 -9.37
CA THR A 164 11.33 -11.80 -10.74
C THR A 164 9.86 -11.73 -11.15
N ALA A 165 9.09 -10.86 -10.48
CA ALA A 165 7.73 -10.55 -10.92
C ALA A 165 7.80 -9.43 -11.99
N PRO A 166 7.42 -9.68 -13.26
CA PRO A 166 7.46 -8.65 -14.29
C PRO A 166 6.41 -7.57 -13.98
N SER A 167 6.90 -6.40 -13.63
CA SER A 167 6.07 -5.22 -13.35
C SER A 167 6.72 -3.99 -13.98
N ILE A 168 5.93 -3.15 -14.66
CA ILE A 168 6.44 -1.99 -15.41
C ILE A 168 6.80 -0.79 -14.52
N ASP A 169 6.39 -0.81 -13.26
CA ASP A 169 6.47 0.30 -12.31
C ASP A 169 7.06 -0.10 -10.95
N GLY A 170 7.45 -1.37 -10.81
CA GLY A 170 7.97 -1.93 -9.57
C GLY A 170 7.00 -2.88 -8.86
N ILE A 171 7.38 -3.32 -7.67
CA ILE A 171 6.55 -4.21 -6.83
C ILE A 171 5.90 -3.35 -5.76
N HIS A 172 4.60 -3.52 -5.58
CA HIS A 172 3.80 -2.77 -4.61
C HIS A 172 3.36 -3.67 -3.47
N PHE A 173 3.27 -3.11 -2.26
CA PHE A 173 2.98 -3.84 -1.04
C PHE A 173 1.70 -3.34 -0.39
N ILE A 174 0.87 -4.30 0.00
CA ILE A 174 -0.37 -4.07 0.73
C ILE A 174 -0.25 -4.74 2.09
N SER A 175 -0.55 -4.00 3.15
CA SER A 175 -0.80 -4.58 4.47
C SER A 175 -2.23 -5.12 4.50
N PRO A 176 -2.45 -6.43 4.71
CA PRO A 176 -3.80 -6.99 4.77
C PRO A 176 -4.66 -6.29 5.82
N ILE A 177 -5.92 -6.01 5.51
CA ILE A 177 -6.76 -5.20 6.41
C ILE A 177 -7.10 -5.94 7.71
N HIS A 178 -7.31 -7.26 7.64
CA HIS A 178 -7.79 -8.05 8.78
C HIS A 178 -6.93 -7.91 10.06
N PRO A 179 -5.62 -8.17 10.03
CA PRO A 179 -4.76 -7.99 11.20
C PRO A 179 -4.79 -6.57 11.76
N THR A 180 -4.92 -5.55 10.90
CA THR A 180 -5.02 -4.15 11.33
C THR A 180 -6.30 -3.89 12.12
N LEU A 181 -7.44 -4.41 11.65
CA LEU A 181 -8.72 -4.21 12.32
C LEU A 181 -8.78 -4.93 13.66
N ASP A 182 -8.21 -6.15 13.73
CA ASP A 182 -8.10 -6.89 14.98
C ASP A 182 -7.19 -6.16 15.97
N ALA A 183 -6.07 -5.60 15.51
CA ALA A 183 -5.20 -4.79 16.35
C ALA A 183 -5.91 -3.53 16.89
N ILE A 184 -6.76 -2.87 16.08
CA ILE A 184 -7.55 -1.71 16.53
C ILE A 184 -8.55 -2.13 17.61
N ARG A 185 -9.27 -3.24 17.41
CA ARG A 185 -10.21 -3.77 18.42
C ARG A 185 -9.50 -4.11 19.71
N ASP A 186 -8.37 -4.80 19.61
CA ASP A 186 -7.54 -5.19 20.75
C ASP A 186 -7.01 -3.98 21.52
N ALA A 187 -6.51 -2.97 20.80
CA ALA A 187 -6.02 -1.73 21.40
C ALA A 187 -7.15 -0.99 22.13
N THR A 188 -8.33 -0.91 21.50
CA THR A 188 -9.51 -0.27 22.09
C THR A 188 -9.96 -1.00 23.36
N ALA A 189 -10.02 -2.34 23.33
CA ALA A 189 -10.44 -3.15 24.46
C ALA A 189 -9.47 -3.07 25.66
N LYS A 190 -8.18 -2.80 25.40
CA LYS A 190 -7.13 -2.70 26.42
C LYS A 190 -6.91 -1.28 26.93
N ASP A 191 -7.56 -0.27 26.33
CA ASP A 191 -7.37 1.13 26.71
C ASP A 191 -7.90 1.39 28.13
N PRO A 192 -7.03 1.78 29.09
CA PRO A 192 -7.46 2.12 30.45
C PRO A 192 -8.52 3.23 30.52
N ALA A 193 -8.52 4.15 29.55
CA ALA A 193 -9.50 5.25 29.49
C ALA A 193 -10.92 4.76 29.16
N LEU A 194 -11.04 3.58 28.55
CA LEU A 194 -12.31 2.96 28.15
C LEU A 194 -12.79 1.88 29.12
N GLN A 195 -12.05 1.62 30.21
CA GLN A 195 -12.42 0.61 31.18
C GLN A 195 -13.79 0.88 31.81
N GLY A 196 -14.62 -0.17 31.85
CA GLY A 196 -15.98 -0.12 32.40
C GLY A 196 -17.05 0.43 31.43
N GLN A 197 -16.66 0.81 30.21
CA GLN A 197 -17.59 1.21 29.16
C GLN A 197 -17.89 0.04 28.22
N ASP A 198 -19.13 -0.07 27.74
CA ASP A 198 -19.50 -1.02 26.69
C ASP A 198 -19.15 -0.41 25.32
N ILE A 199 -17.93 -0.67 24.85
CA ILE A 199 -17.41 -0.10 23.60
C ILE A 199 -17.61 -1.08 22.45
N LYS A 200 -18.33 -0.62 21.42
CA LYS A 200 -18.47 -1.32 20.15
C LYS A 200 -17.68 -0.59 19.06
N VAL A 201 -16.71 -1.28 18.46
CA VAL A 201 -15.93 -0.77 17.32
C VAL A 201 -16.57 -1.24 16.02
N ASP A 202 -17.24 -0.31 15.33
CA ASP A 202 -17.80 -0.53 14.01
C ASP A 202 -16.89 0.12 12.95
N PHE A 203 -16.51 -0.63 11.93
CA PHE A 203 -15.74 -0.12 10.79
C PHE A 203 -16.71 0.26 9.68
N VAL A 204 -16.82 1.56 9.43
CA VAL A 204 -17.70 2.11 8.39
C VAL A 204 -16.85 2.54 7.21
N TRP A 205 -17.16 1.98 6.05
CA TRP A 205 -16.54 2.35 4.79
C TRP A 205 -17.46 3.36 4.08
N GLY A 206 -16.94 4.55 3.81
CA GLY A 206 -17.72 5.57 3.10
C GLY A 206 -18.02 5.13 1.65
N PRO A 207 -19.09 5.66 1.03
CA PRO A 207 -19.26 5.54 -0.41
C PRO A 207 -18.03 6.14 -1.10
N ILE A 208 -17.49 5.41 -2.08
CA ILE A 208 -16.32 5.81 -2.87
C ILE A 208 -16.76 6.66 -4.06
#